data_AF-A0A1G3Q3Z5-F1
#
_entry.id   AF-A0A1G3Q3Z5-F1
#
_cell.length_a   1.000
_cell.length_b   1.000
_cell.length_c   1.000
_cell.angle_alpha   90.00
_cell.angle_beta   90.00
_cell.angle_gamma   90.00
#
_symmetry.space_group_name_H-M   'P 1'
#
loop_
_entity.id
_entity.type
_entity.pdbx_description
1 polymer ?
#
loop_
_entity_poly.entity_id
_entity_poly.type
_entity_poly.pdbx_seq_one_letter_code
_entity_poly.pdbx_strand_id
1 'polypeptide(L)'
;MLIQIIKTAFQRWWDKMGFSSLSSFVGALNPIFLFTVVLFTWVLIEKDKSVVFQNFESIAFWLPIQFATVAVFPLTYAIIGVQKDVFESDVIYLKDYFKSYWKNLKAAFLRSSLLFLIFGAASFLISFAANYYLRIFTIPAVQIGAGIFLFWVYLFVIFSQFVLIPIMLYNPEFKIREAIRYSFRFIMAEGFTILVVVLVDFLILLFCTVTIVFSVVFYLGISSALRIYLHKAIVKKYSEQKPSEDESPSGESMTQAWADIMRKGRDRDDTEEK
;
A
#
# COMPACT_ATOMS: atom_id res chain seq x y z
N MET A 1 -6.28 6.69 -17.53
CA MET A 1 -5.79 6.66 -16.14
C MET A 1 -5.34 5.27 -15.69
N LEU A 2 -6.24 4.30 -15.41
CA LEU A 2 -5.86 2.99 -14.86
C LEU A 2 -4.81 2.22 -15.68
N ILE A 3 -5.04 2.05 -16.99
CA ILE A 3 -4.10 1.35 -17.89
C ILE A 3 -2.74 2.07 -17.92
N GLN A 4 -2.73 3.40 -17.85
CA GLN A 4 -1.50 4.18 -17.79
C GLN A 4 -0.77 3.98 -16.46
N ILE A 5 -1.48 3.94 -15.32
CA ILE A 5 -0.86 3.65 -14.01
C ILE A 5 -0.15 2.30 -14.06
N ILE A 6 -0.84 1.25 -14.50
CA ILE A 6 -0.29 -0.11 -14.55
C ILE A 6 0.88 -0.17 -15.53
N LYS A 7 0.72 0.37 -16.75
CA LYS A 7 1.75 0.37 -17.78
C LYS A 7 3.00 1.13 -17.33
N THR A 8 2.84 2.36 -16.84
CA THR A 8 3.96 3.21 -16.42
C THR A 8 4.65 2.64 -15.19
N ALA A 9 3.91 2.10 -14.21
CA ALA A 9 4.48 1.41 -13.06
C ALA A 9 5.33 0.22 -13.48
N PHE A 10 4.81 -0.63 -14.38
CA PHE A 10 5.55 -1.78 -14.89
C PHE A 10 6.78 -1.36 -15.69
N GLN A 11 6.65 -0.40 -16.60
CA GLN A 11 7.75 0.08 -17.43
C GLN A 11 8.87 0.68 -16.58
N ARG A 12 8.53 1.54 -15.62
CA ARG A 12 9.53 2.17 -14.74
C ARG A 12 10.16 1.18 -13.77
N TRP A 13 9.40 0.21 -13.29
CA TRP A 13 9.96 -0.92 -12.53
C TRP A 13 10.95 -1.74 -13.37
N TRP A 14 10.61 -2.01 -14.63
CA TRP A 14 11.46 -2.74 -15.58
C TRP A 14 12.76 -1.98 -15.89
N ASP A 15 12.66 -0.69 -16.18
CA ASP A 15 13.82 0.18 -16.48
C ASP A 15 14.77 0.30 -15.28
N LYS A 16 14.24 0.18 -14.05
CA LYS A 16 15.01 0.27 -12.79
C LYS A 16 15.15 -1.09 -12.08
N MET A 17 15.00 -2.21 -12.80
CA MET A 17 14.91 -3.56 -12.22
C MET A 17 16.09 -3.93 -11.30
N GLY A 18 17.29 -3.40 -11.54
CA GLY A 18 18.46 -3.63 -10.67
C GLY A 18 18.26 -3.08 -9.25
N PHE A 19 17.71 -1.88 -9.11
CA PHE A 19 17.39 -1.28 -7.81
C PHE A 19 16.15 -1.93 -7.19
N SER A 20 15.15 -2.23 -8.01
CA SER A 20 13.97 -2.99 -7.57
C SER A 20 14.39 -4.31 -6.94
N SER A 21 15.27 -5.08 -7.59
CA SER A 21 15.78 -6.35 -7.07
C SER A 21 16.55 -6.19 -5.75
N LEU A 22 17.43 -5.19 -5.65
CA LEU A 22 18.18 -4.90 -4.42
C LEU A 22 17.26 -4.53 -3.26
N SER A 23 16.30 -3.64 -3.51
CA SER A 23 15.32 -3.20 -2.51
C SER A 23 14.40 -4.32 -2.05
N SER A 24 14.04 -5.20 -2.98
CA SER A 24 13.34 -6.44 -2.74
C SER A 24 14.12 -7.37 -1.83
N PHE A 25 15.44 -7.57 -2.03
CA PHE A 25 16.27 -8.35 -1.10
C PHE A 25 16.28 -7.76 0.32
N VAL A 26 16.35 -6.44 0.45
CA VAL A 26 16.26 -5.78 1.77
C VAL A 26 14.85 -5.94 2.36
N GLY A 27 13.81 -5.89 1.53
CA GLY A 27 12.43 -6.09 1.95
C GLY A 27 12.08 -7.53 2.30
N ALA A 28 12.80 -8.49 1.73
CA ALA A 28 12.80 -9.87 2.18
C ALA A 28 13.33 -10.00 3.61
N LEU A 29 14.02 -9.01 4.19
CA LEU A 29 14.35 -9.04 5.61
C LEU A 29 13.18 -8.60 6.50
N ASN A 30 12.04 -8.19 5.93
CA ASN A 30 10.83 -7.94 6.69
C ASN A 30 10.34 -9.26 7.30
N PRO A 31 10.38 -9.42 8.64
CA PRO A 31 10.04 -10.69 9.29
C PRO A 31 8.57 -11.07 9.06
N ILE A 32 7.67 -10.10 8.91
CA ILE A 32 6.25 -10.36 8.62
C ILE A 32 6.11 -10.91 7.20
N PHE A 33 6.83 -10.33 6.24
CA PHE A 33 6.81 -10.80 4.85
C PHE A 33 7.41 -12.20 4.73
N LEU A 34 8.57 -12.45 5.37
CA LEU A 34 9.18 -13.79 5.39
C LEU A 34 8.27 -14.82 6.03
N PHE A 35 7.69 -14.51 7.19
CA PHE A 35 6.75 -15.40 7.86
C PHE A 35 5.57 -15.72 6.96
N THR A 36 5.02 -14.72 6.26
CA THR A 36 3.92 -14.88 5.30
C THR A 36 4.33 -15.84 4.18
N VAL A 37 5.44 -15.56 3.48
CA VAL A 37 5.91 -16.38 2.36
C VAL A 37 6.22 -17.80 2.81
N VAL A 38 6.93 -17.97 3.93
CA VAL A 38 7.26 -19.30 4.49
C VAL A 38 6.00 -20.07 4.86
N LEU A 39 5.02 -19.43 5.53
CA LEU A 39 3.75 -20.05 5.88
C LEU A 39 2.99 -20.50 4.62
N PHE A 40 2.90 -19.64 3.61
CA PHE A 40 2.23 -19.97 2.35
C PHE A 40 2.93 -21.10 1.60
N THR A 41 4.25 -21.03 1.45
CA THR A 41 5.05 -22.06 0.79
C THR A 41 4.93 -23.39 1.54
N TRP A 42 5.01 -23.37 2.87
CA TRP A 42 4.79 -24.54 3.72
C TRP A 42 3.40 -25.15 3.53
N VAL A 43 2.36 -24.32 3.53
CA VAL A 43 0.96 -24.72 3.28
C VAL A 43 0.80 -25.35 1.88
N LEU A 44 1.45 -24.79 0.86
CA LEU A 44 1.32 -25.24 -0.53
C LEU A 44 2.15 -26.48 -0.87
N ILE A 45 3.31 -26.66 -0.22
CA ILE A 45 4.28 -27.72 -0.54
C ILE A 45 4.17 -28.92 0.41
N GLU A 46 4.00 -28.70 1.72
CA GLU A 46 4.30 -29.73 2.72
C GLU A 46 3.08 -30.41 3.35
N LYS A 47 1.86 -29.84 3.24
CA LYS A 47 0.65 -30.52 3.73
C LYS A 47 -0.04 -31.33 2.64
N ASP A 48 -0.46 -32.54 3.02
CA ASP A 48 -1.63 -33.18 2.44
C ASP A 48 -2.73 -32.10 2.34
N LYS A 49 -3.15 -31.79 1.10
CA LYS A 49 -3.97 -30.60 0.78
C LYS A 49 -5.26 -30.57 1.62
N SER A 50 -5.69 -31.73 2.11
CA SER A 50 -6.78 -31.93 3.07
C SER A 50 -6.70 -31.01 4.29
N VAL A 51 -5.53 -30.80 4.89
CA VAL A 51 -5.38 -29.98 6.10
C VAL A 51 -5.46 -28.48 5.81
N VAL A 52 -5.10 -28.06 4.59
CA VAL A 52 -5.27 -26.68 4.12
C VAL A 52 -6.74 -26.38 3.90
N PHE A 53 -7.49 -27.30 3.28
CA PHE A 53 -8.94 -27.16 3.15
C PHE A 53 -9.64 -27.21 4.52
N GLN A 54 -9.16 -28.01 5.47
CA GLN A 54 -9.69 -28.07 6.85
C GLN A 54 -9.39 -26.81 7.68
N ASN A 55 -8.33 -26.05 7.36
CA ASN A 55 -7.95 -24.83 8.06
C ASN A 55 -8.03 -23.58 7.16
N PHE A 56 -8.74 -23.69 6.03
CA PHE A 56 -8.83 -22.63 5.04
C PHE A 56 -9.39 -21.35 5.64
N GLU A 57 -10.35 -21.49 6.55
CA GLU A 57 -10.91 -20.38 7.32
C GLU A 57 -9.83 -19.64 8.10
N SER A 58 -8.96 -20.35 8.84
CA SER A 58 -7.85 -19.74 9.59
C SER A 58 -6.83 -19.05 8.68
N ILE A 59 -6.48 -19.65 7.53
CA ILE A 59 -5.53 -19.07 6.59
C ILE A 59 -6.12 -17.82 5.91
N ALA A 60 -7.36 -17.91 5.42
CA ALA A 60 -8.10 -16.79 4.85
C ALA A 60 -8.34 -15.66 5.86
N PHE A 61 -8.27 -15.96 7.15
CA PHE A 61 -8.44 -15.01 8.25
C PHE A 61 -7.17 -14.29 8.68
N TRP A 62 -6.01 -14.95 8.56
CA TRP A 62 -4.70 -14.40 8.90
C TRP A 62 -4.01 -13.67 7.74
N LEU A 63 -4.26 -14.09 6.49
CA LEU A 63 -3.79 -13.39 5.28
C LEU A 63 -4.08 -11.88 5.31
N PRO A 64 -5.33 -11.48 5.63
CA PRO A 64 -5.71 -10.08 5.72
C PRO A 64 -4.83 -9.31 6.72
N ILE A 65 -4.63 -9.86 7.92
CA ILE A 65 -3.81 -9.21 8.95
C ILE A 65 -2.38 -9.02 8.45
N GLN A 66 -1.81 -10.03 7.79
CA GLN A 66 -0.47 -9.96 7.21
C GLN A 66 -0.38 -8.92 6.09
N PHE A 67 -1.31 -8.92 5.14
CA PHE A 67 -1.32 -7.98 4.02
C PHE A 67 -1.43 -6.52 4.48
N ALA A 68 -2.26 -6.26 5.49
CA ALA A 68 -2.44 -4.94 6.08
C ALA A 68 -1.28 -4.49 6.98
N THR A 69 -0.38 -5.39 7.38
CA THR A 69 0.74 -5.04 8.27
C THR A 69 2.08 -4.97 7.56
N VAL A 70 2.27 -5.78 6.51
CA VAL A 70 3.50 -5.77 5.70
C VAL A 70 3.76 -4.40 5.09
N ALA A 71 2.73 -3.73 4.54
CA ALA A 71 2.90 -2.46 3.83
C ALA A 71 3.33 -1.30 4.76
N VAL A 72 2.85 -1.30 6.00
CA VAL A 72 3.10 -0.23 6.98
C VAL A 72 4.28 -0.52 7.91
N PHE A 73 4.87 -1.72 7.80
CA PHE A 73 6.04 -2.08 8.58
C PHE A 73 7.22 -1.13 8.28
N PRO A 74 8.02 -0.72 9.29
CA PRO A 74 9.08 0.27 9.08
C PRO A 74 10.05 -0.04 7.94
N LEU A 75 10.44 -1.31 7.78
CA LEU A 75 11.35 -1.73 6.69
C LEU A 75 10.69 -1.54 5.32
N THR A 76 9.43 -1.95 5.16
CA THR A 76 8.69 -1.77 3.89
C THR A 76 8.46 -0.30 3.59
N TYR A 77 8.10 0.50 4.61
CA TYR A 77 7.94 1.94 4.45
C TYR A 77 9.23 2.61 3.98
N ALA A 78 10.37 2.26 4.57
CA ALA A 78 11.67 2.79 4.17
C ALA A 78 12.04 2.40 2.73
N ILE A 79 11.72 1.16 2.32
CA ILE A 79 11.92 0.68 0.94
C ILE A 79 11.09 1.46 -0.06
N ILE A 80 9.79 1.68 0.21
CA ILE A 80 8.92 2.48 -0.66
C ILE A 80 9.48 3.90 -0.78
N GLY A 81 10.02 4.47 0.31
CA GLY A 81 10.68 5.78 0.29
C GLY A 81 11.90 5.83 -0.61
N VAL A 82 12.80 4.84 -0.55
CA VAL A 82 13.96 4.77 -1.45
C VAL A 82 13.53 4.50 -2.90
N GLN A 83 12.54 3.66 -3.13
CA GLN A 83 12.04 3.37 -4.46
C GLN A 83 11.35 4.56 -5.10
N LYS A 84 10.66 5.39 -4.31
CA LYS A 84 10.18 6.70 -4.76
C LYS A 84 11.35 7.53 -5.30
N ASP A 85 12.41 7.70 -4.52
CA ASP A 85 13.59 8.45 -4.97
C ASP A 85 14.17 7.86 -6.27
N VAL A 86 14.25 6.52 -6.39
CA VAL A 86 14.74 5.79 -7.58
C VAL A 86 13.86 5.96 -8.82
N PHE A 87 12.55 5.97 -8.65
CA PHE A 87 11.63 6.10 -9.77
C PHE A 87 11.50 7.55 -10.25
N GLU A 88 11.78 8.52 -9.39
CA GLU A 88 11.76 9.96 -9.70
C GLU A 88 13.14 10.49 -10.12
N SER A 89 14.23 9.82 -9.75
CA SER A 89 15.58 10.27 -10.12
C SER A 89 16.14 9.46 -11.29
N ASP A 90 16.61 10.15 -12.34
CA ASP A 90 17.25 9.49 -13.48
C ASP A 90 18.64 8.92 -13.13
N VAL A 91 19.33 9.48 -12.13
CA VAL A 91 20.68 9.06 -11.71
C VAL A 91 20.68 8.68 -10.24
N ILE A 92 20.74 7.38 -9.94
CA ILE A 92 21.02 6.89 -8.58
C ILE A 92 22.18 5.90 -8.65
N TYR A 93 23.16 6.09 -7.77
CA TYR A 93 24.26 5.16 -7.58
C TYR A 93 23.93 4.15 -6.48
N LEU A 94 24.31 2.90 -6.69
CA LEU A 94 24.14 1.81 -5.72
C LEU A 94 24.68 2.16 -4.31
N LYS A 95 25.77 2.94 -4.26
CA LYS A 95 26.42 3.38 -3.01
C LYS A 95 25.52 4.26 -2.15
N ASP A 96 24.64 5.04 -2.76
CA ASP A 96 23.75 5.96 -2.05
C ASP A 96 22.49 5.28 -1.53
N TYR A 97 22.15 4.10 -2.09
CA TYR A 97 20.97 3.32 -1.72
C TYR A 97 20.95 2.99 -0.22
N PHE A 98 22.00 2.37 0.32
CA PHE A 98 22.03 1.95 1.72
C PHE A 98 22.00 3.12 2.69
N LYS A 99 22.67 4.23 2.31
CA LYS A 99 22.68 5.47 3.09
C LYS A 99 21.28 6.09 3.12
N SER A 100 20.60 6.17 1.97
CA SER A 100 19.23 6.67 1.87
C SER A 100 18.24 5.78 2.62
N TYR A 101 18.37 4.45 2.48
CA TYR A 101 17.57 3.47 3.20
C TYR A 101 17.63 3.66 4.71
N TRP A 102 18.83 3.71 5.30
CA TRP A 102 18.98 3.89 6.75
C TRP A 102 18.49 5.26 7.22
N LYS A 103 18.67 6.31 6.41
CA LYS A 103 18.15 7.65 6.69
C LYS A 103 16.61 7.64 6.71
N ASN A 104 15.99 7.06 5.68
CA ASN A 104 14.53 6.95 5.56
C ASN A 104 13.95 6.08 6.68
N LEU A 105 14.60 4.97 7.01
CA LEU A 105 14.18 4.13 8.13
C LEU A 105 14.22 4.89 9.45
N LYS A 106 15.34 5.56 9.78
CA LYS A 106 15.46 6.34 11.02
C LYS A 106 14.42 7.45 11.11
N ALA A 107 14.20 8.16 10.01
CA ALA A 107 13.23 9.27 9.96
C ALA A 107 11.78 8.80 10.10
N ALA A 108 11.45 7.63 9.53
CA ALA A 108 10.10 7.12 9.50
C ALA A 108 9.77 6.15 10.65
N PHE A 109 10.77 5.55 11.31
CA PHE A 109 10.62 4.38 12.20
C PHE A 109 9.48 4.53 13.21
N LEU A 110 9.45 5.65 13.95
CA LEU A 110 8.44 5.88 14.97
C LEU A 110 7.03 5.99 14.35
N ARG A 111 6.92 6.73 13.25
CA ARG A 111 5.64 6.95 12.56
C ARG A 111 5.14 5.67 11.91
N SER A 112 5.99 4.94 11.21
CA SER A 112 5.66 3.64 10.61
C SER A 112 5.33 2.60 11.68
N SER A 113 6.02 2.59 12.81
CA SER A 113 5.69 1.69 13.94
C SER A 113 4.31 2.02 14.52
N LEU A 114 3.97 3.30 14.64
CA LEU A 114 2.64 3.72 15.08
C LEU A 114 1.55 3.33 14.06
N LEU A 115 1.81 3.50 12.76
CA LEU A 115 0.89 3.02 11.72
C LEU A 115 0.74 1.50 11.76
N PHE A 116 1.84 0.76 11.92
CA PHE A 116 1.82 -0.69 12.09
C PHE A 116 0.95 -1.10 13.29
N LEU A 117 1.05 -0.40 14.42
CA LEU A 117 0.17 -0.64 15.56
C LEU A 117 -1.30 -0.34 15.25
N ILE A 118 -1.60 0.80 14.62
CA ILE A 118 -2.97 1.20 14.27
C ILE A 118 -3.60 0.20 13.30
N PHE A 119 -2.92 -0.10 12.20
CA PHE A 119 -3.42 -0.99 11.16
C PHE A 119 -3.39 -2.46 11.59
N GLY A 120 -2.40 -2.86 12.38
CA GLY A 120 -2.33 -4.19 12.99
C GLY A 120 -3.49 -4.42 13.95
N ALA A 121 -3.75 -3.47 14.87
CA ALA A 121 -4.88 -3.54 15.79
C ALA A 121 -6.23 -3.52 15.06
N ALA A 122 -6.40 -2.62 14.07
CA ALA A 122 -7.62 -2.56 13.27
C ALA A 122 -7.86 -3.88 12.52
N SER A 123 -6.84 -4.43 11.87
CA SER A 123 -6.96 -5.70 11.14
C SER A 123 -7.26 -6.86 12.09
N PHE A 124 -6.60 -6.92 13.25
CA PHE A 124 -6.88 -7.93 14.27
C PHE A 124 -8.32 -7.84 14.78
N LEU A 125 -8.83 -6.65 15.06
CA LEU A 125 -10.21 -6.44 15.52
C LEU A 125 -11.24 -6.81 14.45
N ILE A 126 -11.01 -6.43 13.19
CA ILE A 126 -11.92 -6.76 12.08
C ILE A 126 -11.97 -8.27 11.86
N SER A 127 -10.80 -8.92 11.85
CA SER A 127 -10.73 -10.37 11.79
C SER A 127 -11.47 -10.97 13.00
N PHE A 128 -11.10 -10.63 14.24
CA PHE A 128 -11.76 -11.16 15.44
C PHE A 128 -13.29 -11.02 15.39
N ALA A 129 -13.78 -9.84 14.99
CA ALA A 129 -15.20 -9.59 14.78
C ALA A 129 -15.81 -10.51 13.72
N ALA A 130 -15.13 -10.74 12.59
CA ALA A 130 -15.60 -11.66 11.55
C ALA A 130 -15.78 -13.08 12.07
N ASN A 131 -14.83 -13.61 12.84
CA ASN A 131 -14.96 -14.94 13.44
C ASN A 131 -16.07 -14.98 14.49
N TYR A 132 -16.16 -13.95 15.32
CA TYR A 132 -17.20 -13.84 16.34
C TYR A 132 -18.62 -13.84 15.72
N TYR A 133 -18.85 -13.01 14.70
CA TYR A 133 -20.15 -12.89 14.05
C TYR A 133 -20.52 -14.12 13.22
N LEU A 134 -19.55 -14.77 12.56
CA LEU A 134 -19.80 -16.04 11.87
C LEU A 134 -20.31 -17.13 12.83
N ARG A 135 -19.83 -17.14 14.08
CA ARG A 135 -20.22 -18.15 15.08
C ARG A 135 -21.56 -17.85 15.77
N ILE A 136 -21.96 -16.60 15.88
CA ILE A 136 -23.13 -16.19 16.67
C ILE A 136 -24.39 -16.06 15.84
N PHE A 137 -24.29 -15.60 14.59
CA PHE A 137 -25.45 -15.54 13.74
C PHE A 137 -25.81 -16.96 13.30
N THR A 138 -27.01 -17.41 13.63
CA THR A 138 -27.53 -18.74 13.21
C THR A 138 -28.25 -18.68 11.87
N ILE A 139 -28.67 -17.48 11.44
CA ILE A 139 -29.34 -17.24 10.17
C ILE A 139 -28.27 -17.03 9.08
N PRO A 140 -28.21 -17.86 8.03
CA PRO A 140 -27.17 -17.77 6.99
C PRO A 140 -27.12 -16.42 6.28
N ALA A 141 -28.28 -15.79 6.04
CA ALA A 141 -28.32 -14.46 5.42
C ALA A 141 -27.64 -13.38 6.28
N VAL A 142 -27.76 -13.47 7.61
CA VAL A 142 -27.15 -12.52 8.55
C VAL A 142 -25.65 -12.79 8.67
N GLN A 143 -25.23 -14.06 8.68
CA GLN A 143 -23.82 -14.45 8.62
C GLN A 143 -23.14 -13.89 7.35
N ILE A 144 -23.76 -14.09 6.18
CA ILE A 144 -23.25 -13.59 4.91
C ILE A 144 -23.20 -12.06 4.90
N GLY A 145 -24.26 -11.40 5.35
CA GLY A 145 -24.31 -9.93 5.45
C GLY A 145 -23.21 -9.35 6.34
N ALA A 146 -22.98 -9.96 7.51
CA ALA A 146 -21.89 -9.56 8.42
C ALA A 146 -20.51 -9.81 7.81
N GLY A 147 -20.32 -10.95 7.13
CA GLY A 147 -19.08 -11.26 6.40
C GLY A 147 -18.77 -10.24 5.31
N ILE A 148 -19.77 -9.89 4.47
CA ILE A 148 -19.63 -8.87 3.42
C ILE A 148 -19.29 -7.51 4.03
N PHE A 149 -19.98 -7.10 5.09
CA PHE A 149 -19.71 -5.81 5.75
C PHE A 149 -18.27 -5.74 6.29
N LEU A 150 -17.82 -6.79 6.99
CA LEU A 150 -16.47 -6.83 7.55
C LEU A 150 -15.40 -6.91 6.46
N PHE A 151 -15.69 -7.61 5.36
CA PHE A 151 -14.86 -7.58 4.17
C PHE A 151 -14.72 -6.16 3.60
N TRP A 152 -15.82 -5.39 3.51
CA TRP A 152 -15.76 -3.98 3.08
C TRP A 152 -14.97 -3.09 4.03
N VAL A 153 -15.13 -3.24 5.34
CA VAL A 153 -14.34 -2.50 6.34
C VAL A 153 -12.85 -2.84 6.21
N TYR A 154 -12.55 -4.12 5.98
CA TYR A 154 -11.19 -4.58 5.78
C TYR A 154 -10.57 -4.06 4.47
N LEU A 155 -11.34 -4.06 3.37
CA LEU A 155 -10.95 -3.48 2.09
C LEU A 155 -10.60 -1.99 2.24
N PHE A 156 -11.39 -1.25 3.03
CA PHE A 156 -11.13 0.14 3.34
C PHE A 156 -9.79 0.34 4.07
N VAL A 157 -9.46 -0.55 5.01
CA VAL A 157 -8.15 -0.56 5.68
C VAL A 157 -7.03 -0.73 4.66
N ILE A 158 -7.12 -1.68 3.73
CA ILE A 158 -6.12 -1.86 2.68
C ILE A 158 -6.00 -0.61 1.80
N PHE A 159 -7.13 -0.08 1.32
CA PHE A 159 -7.16 1.08 0.44
C PHE A 159 -6.47 2.28 1.08
N SER A 160 -6.71 2.47 2.38
CA SER A 160 -6.10 3.56 3.12
C SER A 160 -4.58 3.46 3.14
N GLN A 161 -3.98 2.27 3.18
CA GLN A 161 -2.53 2.11 3.16
C GLN A 161 -1.92 2.43 1.81
N PHE A 162 -2.62 2.09 0.71
CA PHE A 162 -2.17 2.40 -0.66
C PHE A 162 -2.06 3.89 -0.91
N VAL A 163 -2.90 4.69 -0.25
CA VAL A 163 -2.91 6.14 -0.42
C VAL A 163 -2.10 6.85 0.67
N LEU A 164 -2.21 6.41 1.92
CA LEU A 164 -1.57 7.03 3.08
C LEU A 164 -0.05 6.99 3.00
N ILE A 165 0.51 5.84 2.61
CA ILE A 165 1.97 5.66 2.57
C ILE A 165 2.62 6.65 1.59
N PRO A 166 2.18 6.75 0.30
CA PRO A 166 2.66 7.80 -0.58
C PRO A 166 2.47 9.21 -0.01
N ILE A 167 1.28 9.57 0.50
CA ILE A 167 1.03 10.91 1.07
C ILE A 167 2.09 11.29 2.10
N MET A 168 2.43 10.37 3.01
CA MET A 168 3.40 10.61 4.06
C MET A 168 4.85 10.64 3.56
N LEU A 169 5.16 9.94 2.46
CA LEU A 169 6.48 9.99 1.81
C LEU A 169 6.68 11.27 0.98
N TYR A 170 5.61 11.82 0.40
CA TYR A 170 5.67 13.09 -0.32
C TYR A 170 5.60 14.29 0.61
N ASN A 171 4.91 14.17 1.75
CA ASN A 171 4.67 15.25 2.72
C ASN A 171 5.09 14.81 4.14
N PRO A 172 6.40 14.63 4.41
CA PRO A 172 6.90 14.22 5.72
C PRO A 172 6.58 15.21 6.86
N GLU A 173 6.18 16.43 6.56
CA GLU A 173 5.73 17.43 7.53
C GLU A 173 4.32 17.15 8.07
N PHE A 174 3.50 16.35 7.37
CA PHE A 174 2.10 16.11 7.76
C PHE A 174 1.96 15.27 9.02
N LYS A 175 0.98 15.65 9.84
CA LYS A 175 0.58 14.84 11.00
C LYS A 175 -0.17 13.60 10.49
N ILE A 176 -0.02 12.48 11.19
CA ILE A 176 -0.69 11.21 10.84
C ILE A 176 -2.22 11.40 10.73
N ARG A 177 -2.81 12.21 11.61
CA ARG A 177 -4.24 12.55 11.58
C ARG A 177 -4.66 13.21 10.26
N GLU A 178 -3.87 14.14 9.76
CA GLU A 178 -4.12 14.83 8.49
C GLU A 178 -3.97 13.85 7.33
N ALA A 179 -2.89 13.07 7.32
CA ALA A 179 -2.63 12.06 6.30
C ALA A 179 -3.77 11.02 6.20
N ILE A 180 -4.31 10.55 7.34
CA ILE A 180 -5.48 9.65 7.39
C ILE A 180 -6.73 10.33 6.86
N ARG A 181 -6.97 11.59 7.22
CA ARG A 181 -8.13 12.34 6.72
C ARG A 181 -8.07 12.51 5.20
N TYR A 182 -6.88 12.78 4.65
CA TYR A 182 -6.67 12.89 3.22
C TYR A 182 -6.79 11.55 2.50
N SER A 183 -6.24 10.47 3.07
CA SER A 183 -6.41 9.14 2.49
C SER A 183 -7.89 8.77 2.40
N PHE A 184 -8.69 9.07 3.44
CA PHE A 184 -10.14 8.87 3.41
C PHE A 184 -10.81 9.60 2.24
N ARG A 185 -10.47 10.87 2.02
CA ARG A 185 -11.01 11.66 0.90
C ARG A 185 -10.68 11.04 -0.45
N PHE A 186 -9.43 10.63 -0.66
CA PHE A 186 -9.02 9.98 -1.91
C PHE A 186 -9.69 8.63 -2.13
N ILE A 187 -9.88 7.83 -1.08
CA ILE A 187 -10.60 6.55 -1.19
C ILE A 187 -12.06 6.78 -1.57
N MET A 188 -12.71 7.79 -1.00
CA MET A 188 -14.10 8.09 -1.34
C MET A 188 -14.24 8.61 -2.78
N ALA A 189 -13.24 9.33 -3.29
CA ALA A 189 -13.31 9.97 -4.60
C ALA A 189 -12.81 9.08 -5.75
N GLU A 190 -11.79 8.23 -5.51
CA GLU A 190 -11.16 7.35 -6.50
C GLU A 190 -11.21 5.86 -6.11
N GLY A 191 -12.16 5.48 -5.25
CA GLY A 191 -12.24 4.13 -4.67
C GLY A 191 -12.21 3.00 -5.68
N PHE A 192 -12.83 3.17 -6.85
CA PHE A 192 -12.80 2.18 -7.93
C PHE A 192 -11.40 2.02 -8.55
N THR A 193 -10.70 3.12 -8.83
CA THR A 193 -9.32 3.08 -9.34
C THR A 193 -8.41 2.41 -8.33
N ILE A 194 -8.53 2.78 -7.05
CA ILE A 194 -7.75 2.21 -5.95
C ILE A 194 -8.03 0.71 -5.81
N LEU A 195 -9.29 0.29 -5.85
CA LEU A 195 -9.70 -1.11 -5.82
C LEU A 195 -9.01 -1.92 -6.91
N VAL A 196 -9.03 -1.45 -8.16
CA VAL A 196 -8.42 -2.20 -9.27
C VAL A 196 -6.91 -2.29 -9.11
N VAL A 197 -6.23 -1.24 -8.64
CA VAL A 197 -4.79 -1.30 -8.36
C VAL A 197 -4.47 -2.27 -7.23
N VAL A 198 -5.28 -2.29 -6.17
CA VAL A 198 -5.13 -3.24 -5.05
C VAL A 198 -5.35 -4.67 -5.51
N LEU A 199 -6.33 -4.93 -6.38
CA LEU A 199 -6.55 -6.25 -6.97
C LEU A 199 -5.37 -6.70 -7.83
N VAL A 200 -4.79 -5.79 -8.63
CA VAL A 200 -3.58 -6.09 -9.42
C VAL A 200 -2.42 -6.43 -8.49
N ASP A 201 -2.20 -5.66 -7.41
CA ASP A 201 -1.15 -5.93 -6.43
C ASP A 201 -1.34 -7.29 -5.72
N PHE A 202 -2.59 -7.63 -5.40
CA PHE A 202 -2.95 -8.91 -4.80
C PHE A 202 -2.73 -10.08 -5.76
N LEU A 203 -3.08 -9.93 -7.05
CA LEU A 203 -2.80 -10.94 -8.07
C LEU A 203 -1.28 -11.15 -8.23
N ILE A 204 -0.49 -10.08 -8.23
CA ILE A 204 0.98 -10.18 -8.26
C ILE A 204 1.48 -10.96 -7.05
N LEU A 205 0.99 -10.66 -5.84
CA LEU A 205 1.35 -11.42 -4.64
C LEU A 205 1.06 -12.91 -4.80
N LEU A 206 -0.15 -13.27 -5.26
CA LEU A 206 -0.57 -14.67 -5.46
C LEU A 206 0.29 -15.41 -6.50
N PHE A 207 0.58 -14.79 -7.64
CA PHE A 207 1.47 -15.39 -8.64
C PHE A 207 2.90 -15.53 -8.13
N CYS A 208 3.38 -14.57 -7.34
CA CYS A 208 4.74 -14.60 -6.84
C CYS A 208 4.94 -15.62 -5.71
N THR A 209 3.90 -15.96 -4.92
CA THR A 209 3.98 -16.98 -3.85
C THR A 209 4.33 -18.40 -4.33
N VAL A 210 4.32 -18.65 -5.65
CA VAL A 210 4.75 -19.93 -6.24
C VAL A 210 6.26 -20.16 -6.11
N THR A 211 7.08 -19.09 -6.08
CA THR A 211 8.53 -19.22 -5.80
C THR A 211 9.04 -18.07 -4.93
N ILE A 212 9.78 -18.40 -3.86
CA ILE A 212 10.30 -17.44 -2.87
C ILE A 212 11.17 -16.36 -3.54
N VAL A 213 11.98 -16.74 -4.54
CA VAL A 213 12.86 -15.81 -5.26
C VAL A 213 12.06 -14.81 -6.09
N PHE A 214 10.94 -15.22 -6.73
CA PHE A 214 10.04 -14.27 -7.40
C PHE A 214 9.25 -13.41 -6.42
N SER A 215 8.75 -13.99 -5.32
CA SER A 215 8.08 -13.27 -4.22
C SER A 215 8.89 -12.09 -3.73
N VAL A 216 10.18 -12.31 -3.51
CA VAL A 216 11.08 -11.26 -3.05
C VAL A 216 11.24 -10.20 -4.13
N VAL A 217 11.75 -10.56 -5.31
CA VAL A 217 12.21 -9.61 -6.33
C VAL A 217 11.08 -8.83 -7.00
N PHE A 218 9.96 -9.49 -7.31
CA PHE A 218 8.91 -8.91 -8.16
C PHE A 218 7.83 -8.17 -7.37
N TYR A 219 7.35 -8.75 -6.26
CA TYR A 219 6.21 -8.18 -5.55
C TYR A 219 6.54 -6.83 -4.92
N LEU A 220 7.63 -6.71 -4.14
CA LEU A 220 7.96 -5.46 -3.46
C LEU A 220 8.35 -4.34 -4.43
N GLY A 221 9.01 -4.67 -5.54
CA GLY A 221 9.33 -3.72 -6.60
C GLY A 221 8.07 -3.16 -7.28
N ILE A 222 7.21 -4.04 -7.77
CA ILE A 222 6.03 -3.65 -8.54
C ILE A 222 4.96 -3.03 -7.62
N SER A 223 4.75 -3.57 -6.41
CA SER A 223 3.78 -3.03 -5.44
C SER A 223 4.07 -1.58 -5.10
N SER A 224 5.34 -1.25 -4.83
CA SER A 224 5.72 0.13 -4.54
C SER A 224 5.57 1.05 -5.74
N ALA A 225 5.95 0.59 -6.94
CA ALA A 225 5.72 1.34 -8.17
C ALA A 225 4.22 1.64 -8.34
N LEU A 226 3.35 0.64 -8.19
CA LEU A 226 1.90 0.80 -8.26
C LEU A 226 1.38 1.86 -7.27
N ARG A 227 1.85 1.84 -6.01
CA ARG A 227 1.47 2.84 -5.00
C ARG A 227 1.91 4.26 -5.37
N ILE A 228 3.14 4.42 -5.86
CA ILE A 228 3.70 5.71 -6.26
C ILE A 228 2.96 6.27 -7.48
N TYR A 229 2.77 5.47 -8.52
CA TYR A 229 2.09 5.92 -9.74
C TYR A 229 0.59 6.12 -9.55
N LEU A 230 -0.06 5.35 -8.67
CA LEU A 230 -1.43 5.63 -8.23
C LEU A 230 -1.51 7.02 -7.58
N HIS A 231 -0.58 7.34 -6.67
CA HIS A 231 -0.53 8.66 -6.04
C HIS A 231 -0.31 9.78 -7.06
N LYS A 232 0.71 9.67 -7.93
CA LYS A 232 0.98 10.66 -8.99
C LYS A 232 -0.25 10.88 -9.89
N ALA A 233 -0.90 9.79 -10.33
CA ALA A 233 -2.08 9.89 -11.21
C ALA A 233 -3.27 10.58 -10.53
N ILE A 234 -3.51 10.27 -9.26
CA ILE A 234 -4.56 10.92 -8.47
C ILE A 234 -4.26 12.40 -8.28
N VAL A 235 -3.05 12.76 -7.86
CA VAL A 235 -2.61 14.16 -7.69
C VAL A 235 -2.69 14.93 -9.02
N LYS A 236 -2.27 14.33 -10.13
CA LYS A 236 -2.39 14.94 -11.46
C LYS A 236 -3.86 15.25 -11.81
N LYS A 237 -4.75 14.27 -11.67
CA LYS A 237 -6.18 14.42 -11.96
C LYS A 237 -6.82 15.60 -11.23
N TYR A 238 -6.55 15.75 -9.93
CA TYR A 238 -7.16 16.82 -9.13
C TYR A 238 -6.46 18.18 -9.30
N SER A 239 -5.26 18.24 -9.88
CA SER A 239 -4.52 19.50 -10.09
C SER A 239 -4.83 20.14 -11.43
N GLU A 240 -5.26 19.32 -12.40
CA GLU A 240 -5.74 19.76 -13.72
C GLU A 240 -7.18 20.30 -13.67
N GLN A 241 -7.95 19.93 -12.64
CA GLN A 241 -9.25 20.54 -12.36
C GLN A 241 -9.02 21.98 -11.84
N LYS A 242 -9.00 22.97 -12.74
CA LYS A 242 -9.07 24.39 -12.36
C LYS A 242 -10.29 24.59 -11.45
N PRO A 243 -10.18 25.35 -10.34
CA PRO A 243 -11.35 25.69 -9.55
C PRO A 243 -12.32 26.46 -10.45
N SER A 244 -13.51 25.91 -10.63
CA SER A 244 -14.64 26.66 -11.20
C SER A 244 -14.92 27.85 -10.29
N GLU A 245 -14.97 29.05 -10.85
CA GLU A 245 -15.02 30.35 -10.16
C GLU A 245 -16.26 30.62 -9.28
N ASP A 246 -17.09 29.62 -8.96
CA ASP A 246 -18.39 29.82 -8.30
C ASP A 246 -18.59 29.12 -6.94
N GLU A 247 -17.54 28.62 -6.28
CA GLU A 247 -17.64 28.17 -4.88
C GLU A 247 -16.86 29.09 -3.95
N SER A 248 -17.58 30.06 -3.38
CA SER A 248 -17.11 30.90 -2.26
C SER A 248 -16.67 30.00 -1.08
N PRO A 249 -15.40 30.03 -0.64
CA PRO A 249 -14.88 29.03 0.29
C PRO A 249 -15.10 29.44 1.74
N SER A 250 -16.18 28.96 2.36
CA SER A 250 -16.33 29.00 3.82
C SER A 250 -15.51 27.88 4.49
N GLY A 251 -14.17 27.90 4.33
CA GLY A 251 -13.29 26.86 4.86
C GLY A 251 -11.80 27.01 4.51
N GLU A 252 -11.23 28.20 4.70
CA GLU A 252 -9.92 28.63 4.17
C GLU A 252 -8.70 27.77 4.55
N SER A 253 -8.74 26.94 5.60
CA SER A 253 -7.57 26.13 6.00
C SER A 253 -7.41 24.80 5.22
N MET A 254 -8.50 24.24 4.69
CA MET A 254 -8.48 22.88 4.10
C MET A 254 -8.27 22.89 2.59
N THR A 255 -8.73 23.94 1.93
CA THR A 255 -8.52 24.17 0.50
C THR A 255 -7.10 24.66 0.22
N GLN A 256 -6.47 25.39 1.17
CA GLN A 256 -5.06 25.79 1.07
C GLN A 256 -4.09 24.61 1.25
N ALA A 257 -4.33 23.72 2.21
CA ALA A 257 -3.49 22.52 2.36
C ALA A 257 -3.65 21.56 1.16
N TRP A 258 -4.86 21.48 0.58
CA TRP A 258 -5.11 20.79 -0.68
C TRP A 258 -4.33 21.45 -1.83
N ALA A 259 -4.44 22.77 -2.00
CA ALA A 259 -3.68 23.51 -2.99
C ALA A 259 -2.16 23.36 -2.79
N ASP A 260 -1.66 23.32 -1.56
CA ASP A 260 -0.23 23.16 -1.25
C ASP A 260 0.31 21.76 -1.58
N ILE A 261 -0.44 20.69 -1.33
CA ILE A 261 -0.08 19.31 -1.75
C ILE A 261 0.00 19.24 -3.27
N MET A 262 -1.00 19.84 -3.93
CA MET A 262 -1.18 19.79 -5.36
C MET A 262 -0.17 20.67 -6.09
N ARG A 263 0.23 21.80 -5.48
CA ARG A 263 1.28 22.69 -5.96
C ARG A 263 2.67 22.09 -5.77
N LYS A 264 2.97 21.48 -4.60
CA LYS A 264 4.23 20.75 -4.37
C LYS A 264 4.39 19.52 -5.25
N GLY A 265 3.29 18.86 -5.63
CA GLY A 265 3.29 17.78 -6.62
C GLY A 265 3.60 18.29 -8.04
N ARG A 266 3.02 19.44 -8.43
CA ARG A 266 3.26 20.10 -9.73
C ARG A 266 4.68 20.63 -9.89
N ASP A 267 5.23 21.31 -8.88
CA ASP A 267 6.58 21.89 -8.94
C ASP A 267 7.69 20.83 -9.09
N ARG A 268 7.40 19.55 -8.75
CA ARG A 268 8.35 18.44 -8.93
C ARG A 268 8.27 17.79 -10.33
N ASP A 269 7.08 17.58 -10.88
CA ASP A 269 6.92 17.00 -12.22
C ASP A 269 7.39 17.99 -13.33
N ASP A 270 7.20 19.31 -13.16
CA ASP A 270 7.68 20.33 -14.12
C ASP A 270 9.22 20.46 -14.18
N THR A 271 9.93 19.87 -13.23
CA THR A 271 11.41 19.80 -13.24
C THR A 271 11.93 18.56 -13.97
N GLU A 272 11.08 17.55 -14.22
CA GLU A 272 11.43 16.32 -14.96
C GLU A 272 11.24 16.48 -16.50
N GLU A 273 10.58 17.53 -16.98
CA GLU A 273 10.36 17.82 -18.43
C GLU A 273 11.35 18.85 -19.04
N LYS A 274 12.44 19.20 -18.35
CA LYS A 274 13.55 20.02 -18.89
C LYS A 274 14.89 19.30 -18.81
#